data_AF-A0A2U2DFI0-F1
#
_entry.id   AF-A0A2U2DFI0-F1
#
_cell.length_a   1.000
_cell.length_b   1.000
_cell.length_c   1.000
_cell.angle_alpha   90.00
_cell.angle_beta   90.00
_cell.angle_gamma   90.00
#
_symmetry.space_group_name_H-M   'P 1'
#
loop_
_entity.id
_entity.type
_entity.pdbx_description
1 polymer ?
#
loop_
_entity_poly.entity_id
_entity_poly.type
_entity_poly.pdbx_seq_one_letter_code
_entity_poly.pdbx_strand_id
1 'polypeptide(L)'
;MTPDETLPSYHLRMLRYTATELLKPGRVLSDMMVATVIASINTCAAIADDYEEDTAILRKLWRVTQRPEGNGQSRPTLRLITCGPDDGGSAA
;
A
#
# COMPACT_ATOMS: atom_id res chain seq x y z
N MET A 1 -10.81 -14.06 13.35
CA MET A 1 -10.06 -13.10 12.52
C MET A 1 -11.08 -12.38 11.65
N THR A 2 -11.29 -11.08 11.84
CA THR A 2 -12.15 -10.28 10.97
C THR A 2 -11.44 -10.10 9.62
N PRO A 3 -12.12 -10.30 8.48
CA PRO A 3 -11.53 -10.06 7.17
C PRO A 3 -11.16 -8.58 7.04
N ASP A 4 -10.02 -8.30 6.42
CA ASP A 4 -9.59 -6.93 6.11
C ASP A 4 -10.42 -6.41 4.93
N GLU A 5 -11.37 -5.53 5.22
CA GLU A 5 -12.29 -4.97 4.22
C GLU A 5 -11.58 -4.02 3.24
N THR A 6 -10.32 -3.67 3.49
CA THR A 6 -9.53 -2.82 2.58
C THR A 6 -8.86 -3.61 1.46
N LEU A 7 -8.87 -4.94 1.53
CA LEU A 7 -8.26 -5.81 0.53
C LEU A 7 -9.24 -6.09 -0.64
N PRO A 8 -8.79 -5.96 -1.89
CA PRO A 8 -9.60 -6.31 -3.07
C PRO A 8 -10.19 -7.73 -3.04
N SER A 9 -9.48 -8.70 -2.47
CA SER A 9 -9.94 -10.09 -2.29
C SER A 9 -11.22 -10.20 -1.45
N TYR A 10 -11.44 -9.29 -0.49
CA TYR A 10 -12.69 -9.23 0.27
C TYR A 10 -13.87 -8.91 -0.64
N HIS A 11 -13.73 -7.92 -1.52
CA HIS A 11 -14.77 -7.52 -2.46
C HIS A 11 -15.02 -8.57 -3.54
N LEU A 12 -13.98 -9.28 -3.98
CA LEU A 12 -14.13 -10.42 -4.90
C LEU A 12 -14.97 -11.54 -4.33
N ARG A 13 -14.84 -11.81 -3.02
CA ARG A 13 -15.70 -12.79 -2.35
C ARG A 13 -17.17 -12.39 -2.41
N MET A 14 -17.48 -11.11 -2.22
CA MET A 14 -18.84 -10.58 -2.35
C MET A 14 -19.36 -10.66 -3.79
N LEU A 15 -18.52 -10.36 -4.78
CA LEU A 15 -18.87 -10.49 -6.20
C LEU A 15 -19.18 -11.94 -6.58
N ARG A 16 -18.35 -12.89 -6.15
CA ARG A 16 -18.59 -14.33 -6.38
C ARG A 16 -19.89 -14.79 -5.74
N TYR A 17 -20.17 -14.37 -4.50
CA TYR A 17 -21.43 -14.68 -3.83
C TYR A 17 -22.63 -14.16 -4.62
N THR A 18 -22.58 -12.89 -5.04
CA THR A 18 -23.64 -12.24 -5.83
C THR A 18 -23.85 -12.94 -7.17
N ALA A 19 -22.77 -13.33 -7.85
CA ALA A 19 -22.85 -14.08 -9.10
C ALA A 19 -23.48 -15.47 -8.90
N THR A 20 -23.19 -16.13 -7.78
CA THR A 20 -23.78 -17.42 -7.44
C THR A 20 -25.30 -17.30 -7.25
N GLU A 21 -25.76 -16.20 -6.64
CA GLU A 21 -27.20 -15.89 -6.49
C GLU A 21 -27.88 -15.61 -7.83
N LEU A 22 -27.21 -14.91 -8.75
CA LEU A 22 -27.73 -14.62 -10.09
C LEU A 22 -27.82 -15.87 -10.96
N LEU A 23 -26.85 -16.77 -10.83
CA LEU A 23 -26.73 -18.02 -11.61
C LEU A 23 -27.53 -19.19 -11.01
N LYS A 24 -28.41 -18.94 -10.04
CA LYS A 24 -29.25 -19.99 -9.45
C LYS A 24 -30.16 -20.66 -10.49
N PRO A 25 -30.40 -21.98 -10.38
CA PRO A 25 -31.36 -22.68 -11.21
C PRO A 25 -32.74 -22.03 -11.12
N GLY A 26 -33.40 -21.84 -12.27
CA GLY A 26 -34.72 -21.21 -12.36
C GLY A 26 -34.72 -19.74 -12.76
N ARG A 27 -33.55 -19.09 -12.85
CA ARG A 27 -33.42 -17.80 -13.53
C ARG A 27 -33.04 -18.00 -14.99
N VAL A 28 -33.70 -17.27 -15.89
CA VAL A 28 -33.35 -17.26 -17.32
C VAL A 28 -32.28 -16.20 -17.53
N LEU A 29 -31.05 -16.65 -17.76
CA LEU A 29 -29.94 -15.81 -18.19
C LEU A 29 -29.48 -16.30 -19.56
N SER A 30 -29.08 -15.38 -20.43
CA SER A 30 -28.47 -15.77 -21.69
C SER A 30 -27.03 -16.25 -21.47
N ASP A 31 -26.56 -17.16 -22.31
CA ASP A 31 -25.17 -17.65 -22.27
C ASP A 31 -24.15 -16.50 -22.32
N MET A 32 -24.46 -15.45 -23.09
CA MET A 32 -23.63 -14.24 -23.17
C MET A 32 -23.54 -13.52 -21.81
N MET A 33 -24.64 -13.40 -21.07
CA MET A 33 -24.63 -12.77 -19.75
C MET A 33 -23.82 -13.59 -18.75
N VAL A 34 -23.98 -14.92 -18.77
CA VAL A 34 -23.20 -15.83 -17.92
C VAL A 34 -21.71 -15.70 -18.22
N ALA A 35 -21.33 -15.75 -19.51
CA ALA A 35 -19.94 -15.59 -19.94
C ALA A 35 -19.36 -14.24 -19.52
N THR A 36 -20.14 -13.15 -19.65
CA THR A 36 -19.70 -11.80 -19.28
C THR A 36 -19.46 -11.67 -17.78
N VAL A 37 -20.34 -12.24 -16.95
CA VAL A 37 -20.19 -12.22 -15.49
C VAL A 37 -18.94 -13.00 -15.07
N ILE A 38 -18.75 -14.21 -15.62
CA ILE A 38 -17.57 -15.03 -15.32
C ILE A 38 -16.28 -14.31 -15.75
N ALA A 39 -16.24 -13.78 -16.98
CA ALA A 39 -15.09 -13.05 -17.49
C ALA A 39 -14.76 -11.84 -16.61
N SER A 40 -15.76 -11.05 -16.23
CA SER A 40 -15.59 -9.88 -15.36
C SER A 40 -15.00 -10.26 -14.00
N ILE A 41 -15.50 -11.34 -13.38
CA ILE A 41 -14.99 -11.82 -12.09
C ILE A 41 -13.54 -12.28 -12.20
N ASN A 42 -13.18 -12.99 -13.28
CA ASN A 42 -11.82 -13.44 -13.50
C ASN A 42 -10.85 -12.29 -13.74
N THR A 43 -11.26 -11.28 -14.51
CA THR A 43 -10.46 -10.06 -14.70
C THR A 43 -10.27 -9.30 -13.39
N CYS A 44 -11.34 -9.14 -12.59
CA CYS A 44 -11.22 -8.53 -11.27
C CYS A 44 -10.30 -9.34 -10.34
N ALA A 45 -10.30 -10.68 -10.44
CA ALA A 45 -9.42 -11.55 -9.68
C ALA A 45 -7.95 -11.31 -10.01
N ALA A 46 -7.59 -11.27 -11.29
CA ALA A 46 -6.22 -10.98 -11.71
C ALA A 46 -5.74 -9.61 -11.22
N ILE A 47 -6.56 -8.56 -11.38
CA ILE A 47 -6.21 -7.20 -10.93
C ILE A 47 -6.03 -7.14 -9.40
N ALA A 48 -6.88 -7.86 -8.66
CA ALA A 48 -6.78 -7.90 -7.20
C ALA A 48 -5.50 -8.59 -6.73
N ASP A 49 -5.12 -9.71 -7.36
CA ASP A 49 -3.91 -10.44 -7.02
C ASP A 49 -2.67 -9.55 -7.24
N ASP A 50 -2.59 -8.87 -8.40
CA ASP A 50 -1.51 -7.92 -8.71
C ASP A 50 -1.43 -6.78 -7.67
N TYR A 51 -2.58 -6.19 -7.33
CA TYR A 51 -2.64 -5.10 -6.35
C TYR A 51 -2.25 -5.55 -4.94
N GLU A 52 -2.68 -6.75 -4.52
CA GLU A 52 -2.35 -7.31 -3.22
C GLU A 52 -0.86 -7.67 -3.12
N GLU A 53 -0.26 -8.16 -4.21
CA GLU A 53 1.18 -8.37 -4.31
C GLU A 53 1.95 -7.04 -4.16
N ASP A 54 1.59 -6.03 -4.94
CA ASP A 54 2.22 -4.70 -4.90
C ASP A 54 2.08 -4.06 -3.52
N THR A 55 0.89 -4.12 -2.91
CA THR A 55 0.68 -3.56 -1.56
C THR A 55 1.47 -4.31 -0.50
N ALA A 56 1.66 -5.63 -0.64
CA ALA A 56 2.52 -6.40 0.26
C ALA A 56 3.99 -5.97 0.13
N ILE A 57 4.48 -5.76 -1.09
CA ILE A 57 5.83 -5.26 -1.37
C ILE A 57 6.02 -3.86 -0.76
N LEU A 58 5.09 -2.93 -1.03
CA LEU A 58 5.14 -1.58 -0.50
C LEU A 58 5.09 -1.55 1.04
N ARG A 59 4.23 -2.37 1.65
CA ARG A 59 4.15 -2.50 3.11
C ARG A 59 5.45 -3.04 3.71
N LYS A 60 6.13 -3.96 3.01
CA LYS A 60 7.45 -4.47 3.41
C LYS A 60 8.53 -3.39 3.30
N LEU A 61 8.58 -2.66 2.18
CA LEU A 61 9.53 -1.55 1.99
C LEU A 61 9.34 -0.43 3.02
N TRP A 62 8.09 -0.05 3.29
CA TRP A 62 7.75 0.95 4.30
C TRP A 62 8.21 0.56 5.71
N ARG A 63 8.07 -0.72 6.07
CA ARG A 63 8.57 -1.24 7.36
C ARG A 63 10.10 -1.23 7.45
N VAL A 64 10.80 -1.41 6.33
CA VAL A 64 12.27 -1.33 6.27
C VAL A 64 12.74 0.11 6.47
N THR A 65 12.09 1.10 5.84
CA THR A 65 12.45 2.52 6.00
C THR A 65 12.05 3.09 7.37
N GLN A 66 11.05 2.50 8.04
CA GLN A 66 10.68 2.87 9.41
C GLN A 66 11.52 2.19 10.50
N ARG A 67 12.51 1.33 10.15
CA ARG A 67 13.44 0.82 11.14
C ARG A 67 14.20 2.02 11.72
N PRO A 68 14.01 2.36 13.02
CA PRO A 68 14.74 3.47 13.58
C PRO A 68 16.21 3.05 13.55
N GLU A 69 17.05 3.86 12.92
CA GLU A 69 18.48 3.85 13.22
C GLU A 69 18.64 4.33 14.67
N GLY A 70 18.36 3.43 15.61
CA GLY A 70 18.78 3.55 16.99
C GLY A 70 20.27 3.26 17.05
N ASN A 71 21.09 4.22 16.60
CA ASN A 71 22.33 4.63 17.28
C ASN A 71 23.00 5.80 16.54
N GLY A 72 22.85 7.00 17.11
CA GLY A 72 23.99 7.90 17.28
C GLY A 72 24.45 8.77 16.11
N GLN A 73 23.58 9.19 15.19
CA GLN A 73 23.94 10.33 14.33
C GLN A 73 23.62 11.64 15.04
N SER A 74 24.67 12.20 15.65
CA SER A 74 24.75 13.59 16.09
C SER A 74 24.05 14.49 15.09
N ARG A 75 22.99 15.19 15.56
CA ARG A 75 22.55 16.41 14.90
C ARG A 75 23.80 17.27 14.67
N PRO A 76 24.14 17.67 13.44
CA PRO A 76 25.21 18.63 13.26
C PRO A 76 24.78 19.87 14.03
N THR A 77 25.47 20.15 15.12
CA THR A 77 25.26 21.37 15.88
C THR A 77 25.77 22.46 14.95
N LEU A 78 24.87 23.12 14.23
CA LEU A 78 25.19 24.29 13.44
C LEU A 78 25.67 25.35 14.43
N ARG A 79 27.00 25.43 14.62
CA ARG A 79 27.61 26.56 15.29
C ARG A 79 27.52 27.73 14.33
N LEU A 80 26.69 28.70 14.67
CA LEU A 80 26.82 30.04 14.11
C LEU A 80 28.24 30.51 14.41
N ILE A 81 29.09 30.54 13.38
CA ILE A 81 30.33 31.31 13.44
C ILE A 81 29.90 32.76 13.35
N THR A 82 29.64 33.38 14.50
CA THR A 82 29.64 34.83 14.58
C THR A 82 31.08 35.26 14.44
N CYS A 83 31.43 35.85 13.30
CA CYS A 83 32.66 36.65 13.19
C CYS A 83 32.53 37.83 14.17
N GLY A 84 32.93 37.62 15.42
CA GLY A 84 33.26 38.71 16.32
C GLY A 84 34.52 39.42 15.79
N PRO A 85 34.66 40.73 16.02
CA PRO A 85 35.82 41.46 15.54
C PRO A 85 37.09 40.89 16.16
N ASP A 86 38.12 40.74 15.35
CA ASP A 86 39.47 40.39 15.78
C ASP A 86 39.94 41.34 16.89
N ASP A 87 39.93 40.87 18.13
CA ASP A 87 40.78 41.43 19.17
C ASP A 87 42.22 40.97 18.89
N GLY A 88 42.83 41.62 17.89
CA GLY A 88 44.25 41.56 17.61
C GLY A 88 45.03 42.27 18.71
N GLY A 89 45.21 41.60 19.85
CA GLY A 89 46.23 41.95 20.81
C GLY A 89 47.61 41.70 20.20
N SER A 90 48.38 42.76 19.94
CA SER A 90 49.82 42.65 19.80
C SER A 90 50.51 43.87 20.41
N ALA A 91 51.43 43.57 21.32
CA ALA A 91 52.23 44.48 22.10
C ALA A 91 53.26 45.23 21.25
N ALA A 92 53.40 46.54 21.50
CA ALA A 92 54.64 47.31 21.51
C ALA A 92 54.38 48.68 22.16
#